data_AF-A0A7S3TPD7-F1
#
_entry.id   AF-A0A7S3TPD7-F1
#
_cell.length_a   1.000
_cell.length_b   1.000
_cell.length_c   1.000
_cell.angle_alpha   90.00
_cell.angle_beta   90.00
_cell.angle_gamma   90.00
#
_symmetry.space_group_name_H-M   'P 1'
#
loop_
_entity.id
_entity.type
_entity.pdbx_description
1 polymer ?
#
loop_
_entity_poly.entity_id
_entity_poly.type
_entity_poly.pdbx_seq_one_letter_code
_entity_poly.pdbx_strand_id
1 'polypeptide(L)'
;TIVAANVPRACFSICSSSPMLRNLVLLASALSSLAAPTTSIERRRRLAQSIDDCEHGSDGVMIELDELPGGPDKMAFLMSKLGLFTGVDILYKLRSINTVAARLPDTSIDALLHDSQIKSVTANCIIELDPEEGSTTGISAALSWGLDRIDSRTGTDGQYDNSGATGASPLHLSASRLALRPSTPPPLVSPS
;
A
#
# COMPACT_ATOMS: atom_id res chain seq x y z
N THR A 1 21.99 -25.06 -39.04
CA THR A 1 20.83 -25.75 -39.64
C THR A 1 19.59 -25.00 -39.19
N ILE A 2 19.06 -24.14 -40.04
CA ILE A 2 17.96 -23.21 -39.75
C ILE A 2 16.80 -23.61 -40.64
N VAL A 3 15.62 -23.86 -40.06
CA VAL A 3 14.38 -23.98 -40.83
C VAL A 3 13.33 -23.09 -40.17
N ALA A 4 13.09 -21.95 -40.82
CA ALA A 4 11.96 -21.07 -40.58
C ALA A 4 10.74 -21.65 -41.32
N ALA A 5 9.61 -21.79 -40.62
CA ALA A 5 8.34 -22.19 -41.23
C ALA A 5 7.48 -20.95 -41.52
N ASN A 6 7.21 -20.82 -42.81
CA ASN A 6 6.58 -19.75 -43.54
C ASN A 6 5.07 -19.61 -43.24
N VAL A 7 4.56 -18.40 -43.12
CA VAL A 7 3.13 -18.08 -43.03
C VAL A 7 2.59 -17.80 -44.43
N PRO A 8 1.56 -18.52 -44.94
CA PRO A 8 0.90 -18.13 -46.17
C PRO A 8 -0.27 -17.16 -45.90
N ARG A 9 -0.13 -15.97 -46.51
CA ARG A 9 -1.13 -14.92 -46.71
C ARG A 9 -2.09 -15.39 -47.81
N ALA A 10 -3.34 -15.70 -47.49
CA ALA A 10 -4.36 -16.03 -48.48
C ALA A 10 -5.23 -14.80 -48.78
N CYS A 11 -5.11 -14.30 -50.01
CA CYS A 11 -6.01 -13.32 -50.62
C CYS A 11 -7.43 -13.87 -50.70
N PHE A 12 -8.39 -13.22 -50.05
CA PHE A 12 -9.82 -13.46 -50.31
C PHE A 12 -10.29 -12.57 -51.45
N SER A 13 -10.46 -13.18 -52.61
CA SER A 13 -11.11 -12.60 -53.78
C SER A 13 -12.62 -12.58 -53.55
N ILE A 14 -13.20 -11.39 -53.51
CA ILE A 14 -14.65 -11.17 -53.45
C ILE A 14 -15.20 -11.26 -54.87
N CYS A 15 -16.05 -12.25 -55.15
CA CYS A 15 -16.88 -12.27 -56.35
C CYS A 15 -18.36 -12.33 -55.97
N SER A 16 -19.07 -11.35 -56.52
CA SER A 16 -20.48 -11.03 -56.45
C SER A 16 -21.43 -12.16 -56.87
N SER A 17 -22.57 -12.29 -56.20
CA SER A 17 -23.91 -11.99 -56.77
C SER A 17 -25.06 -12.79 -56.14
N SER A 18 -26.03 -12.03 -55.63
CA SER A 18 -27.48 -12.25 -55.66
C SER A 18 -28.21 -13.03 -54.55
N PRO A 19 -29.49 -12.67 -54.29
CA PRO A 19 -30.06 -12.60 -52.95
C PRO A 19 -31.28 -13.52 -52.73
N MET A 20 -31.72 -13.54 -51.47
CA MET A 20 -33.05 -13.92 -50.95
C MET A 20 -33.21 -15.28 -50.25
N LEU A 21 -33.87 -15.15 -49.10
CA LEU A 21 -34.74 -16.11 -48.38
C LEU A 21 -34.11 -17.05 -47.34
N ARG A 22 -34.30 -16.59 -46.09
CA ARG A 22 -35.05 -17.25 -45.01
C ARG A 22 -34.50 -18.54 -44.38
N ASN A 23 -34.23 -18.36 -43.09
CA ASN A 23 -34.65 -19.19 -41.95
C ASN A 23 -34.04 -20.58 -41.73
N LEU A 24 -33.54 -20.66 -40.49
CA LEU A 24 -33.55 -21.76 -39.54
C LEU A 24 -32.39 -22.78 -39.58
N VAL A 25 -31.84 -22.94 -38.36
CA VAL A 25 -31.45 -24.21 -37.70
C VAL A 25 -29.96 -24.58 -37.67
N LEU A 26 -29.43 -24.35 -36.45
CA LEU A 26 -28.59 -25.24 -35.63
C LEU A 26 -27.18 -25.65 -36.15
N LEU A 27 -26.13 -25.36 -35.38
CA LEU A 27 -25.57 -26.25 -34.34
C LEU A 27 -24.14 -25.82 -33.91
N ALA A 28 -23.95 -25.81 -32.59
CA ALA A 28 -22.75 -26.23 -31.87
C ALA A 28 -21.37 -25.68 -32.28
N SER A 29 -20.90 -24.71 -31.49
CA SER A 29 -19.56 -24.81 -30.88
C SER A 29 -19.61 -24.21 -29.48
N ALA A 30 -20.39 -24.84 -28.60
CA ALA A 30 -20.14 -24.76 -27.17
C ALA A 30 -18.83 -25.53 -26.92
N LEU A 31 -17.68 -24.86 -27.08
CA LEU A 31 -16.44 -25.39 -26.51
C LEU A 31 -16.59 -25.32 -25.00
N SER A 32 -16.81 -26.50 -24.42
CA SER A 32 -16.67 -26.80 -23.01
C SER A 32 -15.28 -26.36 -22.54
N SER A 33 -15.16 -25.12 -22.09
CA SER A 33 -14.06 -24.73 -21.21
C SER A 33 -14.35 -25.35 -19.86
N LEU A 34 -13.93 -26.59 -19.69
CA LEU A 34 -13.77 -27.22 -18.38
C LEU A 34 -12.58 -26.52 -17.70
N ALA A 35 -12.75 -25.26 -17.31
CA ALA A 35 -11.73 -24.46 -16.65
C ALA A 35 -11.68 -24.84 -15.17
N ALA A 36 -10.73 -25.70 -14.81
CA ALA A 36 -10.29 -25.91 -13.44
C ALA A 36 -8.76 -25.77 -13.40
N PRO A 37 -8.14 -25.30 -12.29
CA PRO A 37 -8.50 -24.17 -11.45
C PRO A 37 -7.93 -22.87 -12.07
N THR A 38 -8.75 -21.83 -12.19
CA THR A 38 -8.34 -20.49 -12.67
C THR A 38 -7.44 -19.73 -11.69
N THR A 39 -6.97 -20.37 -10.63
CA THR A 39 -6.32 -19.69 -9.50
C THR A 39 -4.99 -19.07 -9.90
N SER A 40 -4.13 -19.72 -10.67
CA SER A 40 -2.83 -19.14 -11.06
C SER A 40 -2.97 -18.02 -12.08
N ILE A 41 -3.88 -18.15 -13.05
CA ILE A 41 -4.19 -17.10 -14.04
C ILE A 41 -4.81 -15.89 -13.33
N GLU A 42 -5.75 -16.12 -12.43
CA GLU A 42 -6.37 -15.05 -11.65
C GLU A 42 -5.37 -14.39 -10.69
N ARG A 43 -4.49 -15.17 -10.05
CA ARG A 43 -3.40 -14.64 -9.22
C ARG A 43 -2.42 -13.82 -10.04
N ARG A 44 -2.08 -14.23 -11.27
CA ARG A 44 -1.27 -13.43 -12.20
C ARG A 44 -1.97 -12.13 -12.57
N ARG A 45 -3.27 -12.19 -12.88
CA ARG A 45 -4.08 -11.01 -13.21
C ARG A 45 -4.08 -10.02 -12.05
N ARG A 46 -4.23 -10.51 -10.81
CA ARG A 46 -4.17 -9.68 -9.59
C ARG A 46 -2.79 -9.08 -9.36
N LEU A 47 -1.72 -9.84 -9.60
CA LEU A 47 -0.37 -9.32 -9.49
C LEU A 47 -0.12 -8.22 -10.53
N ALA A 48 -0.51 -8.43 -11.79
CA ALA A 48 -0.41 -7.42 -12.84
C ALA A 48 -1.18 -6.15 -12.48
N GLN A 49 -2.42 -6.30 -12.02
CA GLN A 49 -3.22 -5.18 -11.52
C GLN A 49 -2.53 -4.45 -10.37
N SER A 50 -1.97 -5.18 -9.39
CA SER A 50 -1.24 -4.58 -8.27
C SER A 50 0.01 -3.82 -8.70
N ILE A 51 0.67 -4.23 -9.80
CA ILE A 51 1.83 -3.52 -10.37
C ILE A 51 1.35 -2.25 -11.06
N ASP A 52 0.27 -2.33 -11.84
CA ASP A 52 -0.32 -1.19 -12.54
C ASP A 52 -0.87 -0.12 -11.57
N ASP A 53 -1.32 -0.54 -10.38
CA ASP A 53 -1.80 0.35 -9.32
C ASP A 53 -0.65 1.12 -8.61
N CYS A 54 0.62 0.75 -8.81
CA CYS A 54 1.74 1.44 -8.20
C CYS A 54 2.10 2.73 -8.96
N GLU A 55 1.73 3.89 -8.42
CA GLU A 55 1.95 5.21 -9.04
C GLU A 55 3.41 5.49 -9.41
N HIS A 56 4.35 5.19 -8.51
CA HIS A 56 5.79 5.43 -8.71
C HIS A 56 6.56 4.17 -9.13
N GLY A 57 5.84 3.15 -9.61
CA GLY A 57 6.40 1.84 -9.95
C GLY A 57 6.59 0.92 -8.74
N SER A 58 7.17 -0.25 -8.99
CA SER A 58 7.39 -1.27 -7.95
C SER A 58 8.84 -1.78 -7.95
N ASP A 59 9.33 -2.13 -6.76
CA ASP A 59 10.63 -2.77 -6.56
C ASP A 59 10.46 -4.24 -6.15
N GLY A 60 10.16 -5.09 -7.14
CA GLY A 60 9.92 -6.50 -6.95
C GLY A 60 8.53 -6.81 -6.38
N VAL A 61 8.42 -7.95 -5.68
CA VAL A 61 7.14 -8.47 -5.18
C VAL A 61 7.21 -8.79 -3.69
N MET A 62 6.08 -8.64 -3.01
CA MET A 62 5.84 -9.11 -1.65
C MET A 62 5.12 -10.45 -1.68
N ILE A 63 5.66 -11.42 -0.95
CA ILE A 63 5.18 -12.80 -0.95
C ILE A 63 4.70 -13.15 0.46
N GLU A 64 3.41 -13.48 0.56
CA GLU A 64 2.74 -13.84 1.80
C GLU A 64 2.45 -15.34 1.81
N LEU A 65 2.77 -16.00 2.93
CA LEU A 65 2.43 -17.40 3.16
C LEU A 65 1.01 -17.57 3.69
N ASP A 66 0.40 -18.70 3.35
CA ASP A 66 -0.87 -19.11 3.96
C ASP A 66 -0.66 -19.59 5.41
N GLU A 67 -1.73 -19.59 6.20
CA GLU A 67 -1.67 -20.06 7.58
C GLU A 67 -1.43 -21.57 7.63
N LEU A 68 -0.15 -21.97 7.76
CA LEU A 68 0.22 -23.35 8.01
C LEU A 68 -0.32 -23.80 9.39
N PRO A 69 -1.20 -24.82 9.47
CA PRO A 69 -1.71 -25.31 10.74
C PRO A 69 -0.59 -26.04 11.50
N GLY A 70 -0.17 -25.48 12.64
CA GLY A 70 0.79 -26.11 13.56
C GLY A 70 2.21 -26.33 13.00
N GLY A 71 2.62 -25.56 11.99
CA GLY A 71 3.88 -25.75 11.28
C GLY A 71 5.09 -24.94 11.80
N PRO A 72 6.32 -25.29 11.36
CA PRO A 72 7.59 -24.65 11.74
C PRO A 72 7.63 -23.15 11.39
N ASP A 73 8.65 -22.43 11.86
CA ASP A 73 8.90 -21.01 11.59
C ASP A 73 8.59 -20.67 10.11
N LYS A 74 7.44 -20.01 9.88
CA LYS A 74 6.89 -19.71 8.55
C LYS A 74 7.92 -18.93 7.72
N MET A 75 8.68 -18.07 8.36
CA MET A 75 9.74 -17.31 7.72
C MET A 75 10.87 -18.23 7.24
N ALA A 76 11.29 -19.20 8.06
CA ALA A 76 12.31 -20.17 7.67
C ALA A 76 11.85 -21.02 6.47
N PHE A 77 10.57 -21.41 6.46
CA PHE A 77 9.97 -22.10 5.33
C PHE A 77 10.00 -21.26 4.04
N LEU A 78 9.56 -19.98 4.12
CA LEU A 78 9.57 -19.07 2.97
C LEU A 78 10.99 -18.86 2.43
N MET A 79 11.94 -18.64 3.33
CA MET A 79 13.34 -18.44 2.98
C MET A 79 13.97 -19.67 2.34
N SER A 80 13.67 -20.87 2.85
CA SER A 80 14.12 -22.12 2.25
C SER A 80 13.56 -22.30 0.84
N LYS A 81 12.31 -21.90 0.61
CA LYS A 81 11.65 -21.98 -0.69
C LYS A 81 12.22 -20.99 -1.69
N LEU A 82 12.45 -19.75 -1.25
CA LEU A 82 13.07 -18.72 -2.06
C LEU A 82 14.52 -19.08 -2.43
N GLY A 83 15.24 -19.78 -1.55
CA GLY A 83 16.59 -20.28 -1.82
C GLY A 83 16.70 -21.36 -2.90
N LEU A 84 15.58 -21.93 -3.35
CA LEU A 84 15.55 -22.89 -4.47
C LEU A 84 15.60 -22.19 -5.83
N PHE A 85 15.22 -20.91 -5.88
CA PHE A 85 15.21 -20.14 -7.12
C PHE A 85 16.56 -19.47 -7.34
N THR A 86 16.98 -19.38 -8.59
CA THR A 86 18.21 -18.67 -8.99
C THR A 86 17.90 -17.21 -9.32
N GLY A 87 18.78 -16.29 -8.91
CA GLY A 87 18.62 -14.86 -9.22
C GLY A 87 17.60 -14.15 -8.32
N VAL A 88 17.38 -14.68 -7.11
CA VAL A 88 16.55 -14.00 -6.10
C VAL A 88 17.38 -13.00 -5.33
N ASP A 89 16.89 -11.78 -5.24
CA ASP A 89 17.44 -10.74 -4.38
C ASP A 89 16.41 -10.38 -3.30
N ILE A 90 16.75 -10.65 -2.05
CA ILE A 90 15.84 -10.45 -0.90
C ILE A 90 16.03 -9.03 -0.39
N LEU A 91 14.98 -8.22 -0.47
CA LEU A 91 15.01 -6.81 -0.05
C LEU A 91 14.88 -6.71 1.48
N TYR A 92 13.80 -7.25 2.03
CA TYR A 92 13.54 -7.25 3.48
C TYR A 92 12.54 -8.32 3.89
N LYS A 93 12.50 -8.60 5.20
CA LYS A 93 11.68 -9.64 5.81
C LYS A 93 10.77 -9.03 6.88
N LEU A 94 9.47 -9.18 6.71
CA LEU A 94 8.46 -8.71 7.66
C LEU A 94 8.00 -9.89 8.53
N ARG A 95 8.76 -10.16 9.60
CA ARG A 95 8.53 -11.33 10.48
C ARG A 95 7.14 -11.33 11.12
N SER A 96 6.64 -10.17 11.53
CA SER A 96 5.35 -10.05 12.23
C SER A 96 4.15 -10.47 11.38
N ILE A 97 4.27 -10.39 10.04
CA ILE A 97 3.21 -10.76 9.10
C ILE A 97 3.61 -11.92 8.17
N ASN A 98 4.77 -12.53 8.39
CA ASN A 98 5.30 -13.65 7.60
C ASN A 98 5.39 -13.36 6.09
N THR A 99 5.82 -12.14 5.75
CA THR A 99 5.95 -11.68 4.36
C THR A 99 7.41 -11.38 4.03
N VAL A 100 7.83 -11.72 2.81
CA VAL A 100 9.15 -11.39 2.28
C VAL A 100 9.02 -10.56 1.02
N ALA A 101 9.75 -9.45 0.96
CA ALA A 101 9.90 -8.66 -0.25
C ALA A 101 11.16 -9.09 -0.99
N ALA A 102 11.04 -9.37 -2.29
CA ALA A 102 12.14 -9.86 -3.11
C ALA A 102 12.00 -9.45 -4.58
N ARG A 103 13.14 -9.26 -5.24
CA ARG A 103 13.23 -9.22 -6.70
C ARG A 103 13.47 -10.63 -7.21
N LEU A 104 12.58 -11.08 -8.10
CA LEU A 104 12.58 -12.43 -8.66
C LEU A 104 12.42 -12.31 -10.18
N PRO A 105 13.03 -13.22 -10.96
CA PRO A 105 12.73 -13.32 -12.39
C PRO A 105 11.30 -13.82 -12.60
N ASP A 106 10.68 -13.45 -13.71
CA ASP A 106 9.29 -13.80 -14.05
C ASP A 106 9.03 -15.32 -13.93
N THR A 107 9.99 -16.15 -14.35
CA THR A 107 9.88 -17.62 -14.26
C THR A 107 9.69 -18.11 -12.82
N SER A 108 10.30 -17.44 -11.84
CA SER A 108 10.15 -17.79 -10.41
C SER A 108 8.85 -17.26 -9.84
N ILE A 109 8.39 -16.09 -10.29
CA ILE A 109 7.07 -15.54 -9.93
C ILE A 109 5.98 -16.50 -10.42
N ASP A 110 6.09 -17.00 -11.64
CA ASP A 110 5.16 -17.97 -12.21
C ASP A 110 5.07 -19.24 -11.35
N ALA A 111 6.20 -19.76 -10.89
CA ALA A 111 6.25 -20.92 -10.00
C ALA A 111 5.57 -20.63 -8.65
N LEU A 112 5.80 -19.45 -8.06
CA LEU A 112 5.17 -19.04 -6.80
C LEU A 112 3.66 -18.88 -6.92
N LEU A 113 3.17 -18.36 -8.06
CA LEU A 113 1.73 -18.16 -8.29
C LEU A 113 0.96 -19.50 -8.40
N HIS A 114 1.63 -20.56 -8.86
CA HIS A 114 1.08 -21.93 -8.91
C HIS A 114 1.10 -22.63 -7.55
N ASP A 115 1.81 -22.07 -6.57
CA ASP A 115 2.02 -22.71 -5.29
C ASP A 115 0.83 -22.51 -4.35
N SER A 116 0.30 -23.61 -3.80
CA SER A 116 -0.84 -23.57 -2.90
C SER A 116 -0.51 -23.08 -1.49
N GLN A 117 0.77 -23.11 -1.10
CA GLN A 117 1.21 -22.65 0.22
C GLN A 117 1.44 -21.14 0.25
N ILE A 118 1.55 -20.52 -0.92
CA ILE A 118 1.60 -19.06 -1.07
C ILE A 118 0.17 -18.54 -1.10
N LYS A 119 -0.14 -17.64 -0.16
CA LYS A 119 -1.45 -17.00 -0.04
C LYS A 119 -1.61 -15.92 -1.08
N SER A 120 -0.63 -15.01 -1.17
CA SER A 120 -0.67 -13.87 -2.08
C SER A 120 0.74 -13.48 -2.55
N VAL A 121 0.79 -12.94 -3.76
CA VAL A 121 1.97 -12.27 -4.32
C VAL A 121 1.48 -10.92 -4.82
N THR A 122 2.02 -9.83 -4.27
CA THR A 122 1.61 -8.45 -4.57
C THR A 122 2.82 -7.62 -4.98
N ALA A 123 2.61 -6.50 -5.65
CA ALA A 123 3.70 -5.59 -5.98
C ALA A 123 4.27 -4.95 -4.71
N ASN A 124 5.59 -4.77 -4.67
CA ASN A 124 6.24 -3.94 -3.67
C ASN A 124 6.31 -2.50 -4.19
N CYS A 125 5.22 -1.74 -4.05
CA CYS A 125 5.15 -0.38 -4.60
C CYS A 125 6.17 0.56 -3.95
N ILE A 126 6.76 1.43 -4.75
CA ILE A 126 7.61 2.53 -4.28
C ILE A 126 6.67 3.67 -3.86
N ILE A 127 6.86 4.17 -2.65
CA ILE A 127 6.13 5.34 -2.14
C ILE A 127 7.10 6.51 -2.10
N GLU A 128 6.82 7.55 -2.89
CA GLU A 128 7.54 8.80 -2.87
C GLU A 128 6.77 9.81 -2.00
N LEU A 129 7.48 10.51 -1.10
CA LEU A 129 6.88 11.59 -0.34
C LEU A 129 6.96 12.87 -1.16
N ASP A 130 5.94 13.71 -1.05
CA ASP A 130 6.00 15.05 -1.64
C ASP A 130 7.24 15.78 -1.07
N PRO A 131 8.13 16.31 -1.93
CA PRO A 131 9.31 17.03 -1.48
C PRO A 131 8.99 18.22 -0.56
N GLU A 132 7.80 18.82 -0.67
CA GLU A 132 7.35 19.90 0.21
C GLU A 132 7.01 19.39 1.62
N GLU A 133 6.46 18.18 1.74
CA GLU A 133 6.17 17.52 3.02
C GLU A 133 7.44 17.03 3.73
N GLY A 134 8.49 16.69 2.97
CA GLY A 134 9.80 16.29 3.49
C GLY A 134 10.70 17.45 3.93
N SER A 135 10.30 18.70 3.69
CA SER A 135 11.12 19.88 4.00
C SER A 135 11.34 20.03 5.50
N THR A 136 12.57 19.78 5.92
CA THR A 136 13.06 19.90 7.31
C THR A 136 13.29 21.35 7.73
N THR A 137 12.54 22.31 7.15
CA THR A 137 12.35 23.62 7.75
C THR A 137 11.64 23.39 9.09
N GLY A 138 12.44 23.17 10.13
CA GLY A 138 12.01 22.71 11.44
C GLY A 138 10.81 23.49 11.93
N ILE A 139 9.89 22.77 12.58
CA ILE A 139 8.64 23.30 13.15
C ILE A 139 8.96 24.64 13.82
N SER A 140 8.61 25.74 13.16
CA SER A 140 8.81 27.06 13.74
C SER A 140 7.98 27.09 15.03
N ALA A 141 8.61 27.43 16.16
CA ALA A 141 7.94 27.48 17.46
C ALA A 141 6.66 28.35 17.42
N ALA A 142 6.58 29.28 16.46
CA ALA A 142 5.45 30.15 16.17
C ALA A 142 4.23 29.46 15.51
N LEU A 143 4.37 28.27 14.91
CA LEU A 143 3.29 27.56 14.20
C LEU A 143 2.79 26.30 14.94
N SER A 144 3.22 26.09 16.19
CA SER A 144 2.91 24.90 16.99
C SER A 144 1.59 24.97 17.77
N TRP A 145 0.57 25.66 17.22
CA TRP A 145 -0.75 25.79 17.83
C TRP A 145 -1.41 24.42 18.16
N GLY A 146 -1.07 23.38 17.40
CA GLY A 146 -1.51 22.01 17.67
C GLY A 146 -0.98 21.47 18.99
N LEU A 147 0.28 21.76 19.33
CA LEU A 147 0.90 21.37 20.60
C LEU A 147 0.35 22.17 21.78
N ASP A 148 -0.06 23.43 21.55
CA ASP A 148 -0.75 24.26 22.56
C ASP A 148 -2.10 23.68 22.95
N ARG A 149 -2.86 23.17 21.97
CA ARG A 149 -4.20 22.62 22.23
C ARG A 149 -4.20 21.29 22.97
N ILE A 150 -3.11 20.53 22.89
CA ILE A 150 -2.94 19.25 23.59
C ILE A 150 -2.03 19.37 24.81
N ASP A 151 -1.72 20.60 25.24
CA ASP A 151 -0.88 20.93 26.40
C ASP A 151 0.45 20.14 26.43
N SER A 152 1.10 20.01 25.27
CA SER A 152 2.28 19.17 25.10
C SER A 152 3.59 19.98 24.92
N ARG A 153 3.56 21.30 25.20
CA ARG A 153 4.75 22.16 25.06
C ARG A 153 5.83 21.89 26.10
N THR A 154 5.44 21.51 27.30
CA THR A 154 6.36 21.15 28.38
C THR A 154 6.08 19.70 28.73
N GLY A 155 7.05 18.84 28.44
CA GLY A 155 6.94 17.38 28.46
C GLY A 155 5.88 16.82 29.37
N THR A 156 4.98 16.02 28.80
CA THR A 156 4.15 15.11 29.56
C THR A 156 5.09 14.24 30.39
N ASP A 157 4.85 14.14 31.69
CA ASP A 157 5.47 13.16 32.60
C ASP A 157 5.08 11.71 32.25
N GLY A 158 4.60 11.46 31.03
CA GLY A 158 4.00 10.23 30.56
C GLY A 158 2.58 10.01 31.04
N GLN A 159 1.95 10.95 31.78
CA GLN A 159 0.57 10.82 32.25
C GLN A 159 -0.35 11.81 31.53
N TYR A 160 -1.50 11.30 31.08
CA TYR A 160 -2.58 12.12 30.55
C TYR A 160 -3.38 12.68 31.75
N ASP A 161 -3.29 13.98 32.01
CA ASP A 161 -4.11 14.61 33.04
C ASP A 161 -5.57 14.67 32.56
N ASN A 162 -6.40 13.75 33.09
CA ASN A 162 -7.83 13.68 32.83
C ASN A 162 -8.68 14.31 33.94
N SER A 163 -8.08 15.09 34.84
CA SER A 163 -8.76 15.60 36.04
C SER A 163 -9.94 16.55 35.73
N GLY A 164 -10.15 16.98 34.48
CA GLY A 164 -11.36 17.68 34.03
C GLY A 164 -12.37 16.84 33.25
N ALA A 165 -12.03 15.61 32.81
CA ALA A 165 -12.85 14.81 31.90
C ALA A 165 -14.13 14.24 32.56
N THR A 166 -14.15 14.14 33.89
CA THR A 166 -15.32 13.73 34.68
C THR A 166 -16.17 14.92 35.15
N GLY A 167 -15.86 16.14 34.72
CA GLY A 167 -16.57 17.36 35.13
C GLY A 167 -16.25 17.83 36.55
N ALA A 168 -15.29 17.21 37.24
CA ALA A 168 -14.82 17.62 38.55
C ALA A 168 -13.51 18.41 38.42
N SER A 169 -13.60 19.67 38.03
CA SER A 169 -12.43 20.56 37.87
C SER A 169 -11.51 20.54 39.11
N PRO A 170 -10.18 20.48 38.91
CA PRO A 170 -9.27 21.25 39.73
C PRO A 170 -8.68 22.34 38.85
N LEU A 171 -9.47 23.38 38.57
CA LEU A 171 -8.86 24.67 38.29
C LEU A 171 -8.13 25.05 39.57
N HIS A 172 -6.81 24.87 39.58
CA HIS A 172 -5.95 25.46 40.60
C HIS A 172 -5.92 26.98 40.35
N LEU A 173 -7.03 27.63 40.69
CA LEU A 173 -7.14 29.07 40.82
C LEU A 173 -6.26 29.43 42.03
N SER A 174 -4.98 29.71 41.79
CA SER A 174 -4.20 30.46 42.76
C SER A 174 -4.80 31.86 42.85
N ALA A 175 -5.75 32.01 43.78
CA ALA A 175 -6.30 33.27 44.21
C ALA A 175 -5.20 34.08 44.91
N SER A 176 -4.27 34.63 44.13
CA SER A 176 -3.45 35.73 44.58
C SER A 176 -4.35 36.94 44.69
N ARG A 177 -4.69 37.27 45.94
CA ARG A 177 -5.38 38.48 46.38
C ARG A 177 -5.02 39.67 45.50
N LEU A 178 -5.93 40.08 44.63
CA LEU A 178 -5.90 41.39 43.99
C LEU A 178 -6.37 42.41 45.04
N ALA A 179 -5.44 42.86 45.87
CA ALA A 179 -5.65 44.07 46.66
C ALA A 179 -5.82 45.24 45.69
N LEU A 180 -7.02 45.83 45.66
CA LEU A 180 -7.31 47.10 44.99
C LEU A 180 -6.30 48.15 45.43
N ARG A 181 -5.34 48.46 44.55
CA ARG A 181 -4.47 49.63 44.67
C ARG A 181 -5.10 50.73 43.80
N PRO A 182 -5.57 51.86 44.37
CA PRO A 182 -6.14 52.93 43.58
C PRO A 182 -5.04 53.55 42.69
N SER A 183 -5.34 53.67 41.41
CA SER A 183 -4.49 54.31 40.40
C SER A 183 -4.48 55.82 40.59
N THR A 184 -3.33 56.40 40.93
CA THR A 184 -3.07 57.83 40.74
C THR A 184 -2.76 58.09 39.25
N PRO A 185 -3.38 59.08 38.59
CA PRO A 185 -3.09 59.40 37.19
C PRO A 185 -1.74 60.12 37.03
N PRO A 186 -1.07 59.98 35.87
CA PRO A 186 0.20 60.68 35.60
C PRO A 186 -0.02 62.18 35.32
N PRO A 187 0.96 63.05 35.61
CA PRO A 187 0.86 64.47 35.33
C PRO A 187 0.96 64.76 33.82
N LEU A 188 0.11 65.68 33.36
CA LEU A 188 0.11 66.26 32.02
C LEU A 188 1.38 67.09 31.80
N VAL A 189 2.17 66.72 30.79
CA VAL A 189 3.24 67.57 30.24
C VAL A 189 2.62 68.46 29.16
N SER A 190 2.64 69.79 29.38
CA SER A 190 2.27 70.78 28.38
C SER A 190 3.48 71.16 27.51
N PRO A 191 3.29 71.42 26.21
CA PRO A 191 4.35 71.85 25.32
C PRO A 191 4.63 73.35 25.47
N SER A 192 5.90 73.73 25.35
CA SER A 192 6.36 75.08 25.01
C SER A 192 7.36 74.97 23.87
#